data_AF-A0A2V6M6P0-F1
#
_entry.id   AF-A0A2V6M6P0-F1
#
_cell.length_a   1.000
_cell.length_b   1.000
_cell.length_c   1.000
_cell.angle_alpha   90.00
_cell.angle_beta   90.00
_cell.angle_gamma   90.00
#
_symmetry.space_group_name_H-M   'P 1'
#
loop_
_entity.id
_entity.type
_entity.pdbx_description
1 polymer ?
#
loop_
_entity_poly.entity_id
_entity_poly.type
_entity_poly.pdbx_seq_one_letter_code
_entity_poly.pdbx_strand_id
1 'polypeptide(L)'
;CVNAGMWFERFIIIVGGLHRDFLPSSWGLFIPTWVDIWTFIGTHGIFLSLFLLFIRFLPMIAMSEVKIVLPESDVHRHDPIGVAEREHA
;
A
#
# COMPACT_ATOMS: atom_id res chain seq x y z
N CYS A 1 12.34 3.74 6.22
CA CYS A 1 13.33 3.17 5.27
C CYS A 1 12.92 1.83 4.65
N VAL A 2 11.66 1.37 4.81
CA VAL A 2 11.24 0.03 4.35
C VAL A 2 11.15 -0.06 2.83
N ASN A 3 10.48 0.87 2.14
CA ASN A 3 10.29 0.77 0.68
C ASN A 3 11.61 0.75 -0.09
N ALA A 4 12.54 1.65 0.26
CA ALA A 4 13.88 1.65 -0.34
C ALA A 4 14.67 0.39 0.03
N GLY A 5 14.63 -0.04 1.30
CA GLY A 5 15.34 -1.24 1.78
C GLY A 5 14.87 -2.52 1.12
N MET A 6 13.55 -2.71 0.99
CA MET A 6 12.95 -3.86 0.31
C MET A 6 13.28 -3.86 -1.18
N TRP A 7 13.31 -2.69 -1.83
CA TRP A 7 13.72 -2.59 -3.22
C TRP A 7 15.21 -2.92 -3.39
N PHE A 8 16.09 -2.42 -2.52
CA PHE A 8 17.51 -2.75 -2.54
C PHE A 8 17.77 -4.24 -2.28
N GLU A 9 17.03 -4.88 -1.38
CA GLU A 9 17.09 -6.34 -1.18
C GLU A 9 16.86 -7.08 -2.51
N ARG A 10 15.80 -6.71 -3.24
CA ARG A 10 15.48 -7.33 -4.55
C ARG A 10 16.53 -7.00 -5.60
N PHE A 11 17.05 -5.77 -5.62
CA PHE A 11 18.13 -5.38 -6.52
C PHE A 11 19.39 -6.23 -6.28
N ILE A 12 19.79 -6.43 -5.02
CA ILE A 12 20.98 -7.20 -4.65
C ILE A 12 20.81 -8.68 -4.98
N ILE A 13 19.64 -9.28 -4.71
CA ILE A 13 19.38 -10.70 -5.03
C ILE A 13 19.49 -10.94 -6.53
N ILE A 14 18.92 -10.05 -7.35
CA ILE A 14 18.90 -10.21 -8.81
C ILE A 14 20.27 -9.88 -9.40
N VAL A 15 20.75 -8.65 -9.23
CA VAL A 15 21.99 -8.18 -9.87
C VAL A 15 23.22 -8.83 -9.26
N GLY A 16 23.26 -8.93 -7.93
CA GLY A 16 24.35 -9.60 -7.23
C GLY A 16 24.40 -11.10 -7.53
N GLY A 17 23.24 -11.74 -7.69
CA GLY A 17 23.15 -13.15 -8.08
C GLY A 17 23.67 -13.43 -9.49
N LEU A 18 23.31 -12.59 -10.47
CA LEU A 18 23.71 -12.78 -11.88
C LEU A 18 25.12 -12.25 -12.20
N HIS A 19 25.72 -11.42 -11.34
CA HIS A 19 27.04 -10.86 -11.62
C HIS A 19 28.14 -11.95 -11.72
N ARG A 20 27.96 -13.08 -11.03
CA ARG A 20 28.91 -14.20 -10.97
C ARG A 20 28.23 -15.53 -11.23
N ASP A 21 27.98 -15.81 -12.50
CA ASP A 21 27.43 -17.09 -12.95
C ASP A 21 28.49 -18.21 -12.99
N PHE A 22 28.02 -19.45 -13.20
CA PHE A 22 28.83 -20.67 -13.21
C PHE A 22 30.00 -20.67 -14.21
N LEU A 23 29.90 -19.88 -15.30
CA LEU A 23 30.93 -19.76 -16.33
C LEU A 23 31.69 -18.44 -16.17
N PRO A 24 33.03 -18.46 -15.98
CA PRO A 24 33.83 -17.23 -15.80
C PRO A 24 33.78 -16.27 -17.00
N SER A 25 33.48 -16.79 -18.20
CA SER A 25 33.33 -15.98 -19.42
C SER A 25 32.07 -15.12 -19.43
N SER A 26 31.07 -15.46 -18.61
CA SER A 26 29.77 -14.78 -18.57
C SER A 26 29.68 -13.73 -17.46
N TRP A 27 30.77 -13.48 -16.74
CA TRP A 27 30.79 -12.46 -15.69
C TRP A 27 30.63 -11.07 -16.32
N GLY A 28 29.56 -10.38 -15.96
CA GLY A 28 29.22 -9.06 -16.48
C GLY A 28 28.79 -8.12 -15.37
N LEU A 29 29.25 -6.87 -15.41
CA LEU A 29 28.79 -5.82 -14.50
C LEU A 29 27.49 -5.21 -15.02
N PHE A 30 26.48 -5.12 -14.16
CA PHE A 30 25.28 -4.36 -14.46
C PHE A 30 25.55 -2.87 -14.23
N ILE A 31 25.47 -2.08 -15.30
CA ILE A 31 25.58 -0.62 -15.25
C ILE A 31 24.24 -0.08 -15.73
N PRO A 32 23.40 0.48 -14.84
CA PRO A 32 22.11 1.00 -15.24
C PRO A 32 22.30 2.16 -16.22
N THR A 33 21.56 2.12 -17.31
CA THR A 33 21.55 3.23 -18.27
C THR A 33 20.62 4.33 -17.78
N TRP A 34 20.74 5.52 -18.36
CA TRP A 34 19.81 6.61 -18.06
C TRP A 34 18.35 6.21 -18.33
N VAL A 35 18.10 5.38 -19.35
CA VAL A 35 16.77 4.88 -19.70
C VAL A 35 16.16 4.01 -18.59
N ASP A 36 16.97 3.17 -17.92
CA ASP A 36 16.51 2.33 -16.80
C ASP A 36 15.99 3.19 -15.63
N ILE A 37 16.73 4.25 -15.31
CA ILE A 37 16.40 5.18 -14.21
C ILE A 37 15.12 5.95 -14.54
N TRP A 38 15.00 6.48 -15.77
CA TRP A 38 13.79 7.18 -16.19
C TRP A 38 12.59 6.27 -16.28
N THR A 39 12.76 5.00 -16.67
CA THR A 39 11.68 4.02 -16.66
C THR A 39 11.21 3.73 -15.23
N PHE A 40 12.14 3.58 -14.28
CA PHE A 40 11.82 3.38 -12.87
C PHE A 40 11.09 4.58 -12.24
N ILE A 41 11.51 5.80 -12.55
CA ILE A 41 10.82 7.02 -12.10
C ILE A 41 9.47 7.16 -12.81
N GLY A 42 9.42 6.83 -14.10
CA GLY A 42 8.22 6.89 -14.93
C GLY A 42 7.10 5.98 -14.43
N THR A 43 7.42 4.76 -13.96
CA THR A 43 6.42 3.86 -13.37
C THR A 43 5.85 4.40 -12.07
N HIS A 44 6.65 5.05 -11.23
CA HIS A 44 6.17 5.78 -10.05
C HIS A 44 5.27 6.96 -10.44
N GLY A 45 5.65 7.69 -11.50
CA GLY A 45 4.85 8.79 -12.04
C GLY A 45 3.49 8.33 -12.58
N ILE A 46 3.45 7.24 -13.34
CA ILE A 46 2.21 6.64 -13.85
C ILE A 46 1.36 6.12 -12.69
N PHE A 47 1.95 5.42 -11.73
CA PHE A 47 1.23 4.95 -10.54
C PHE A 47 0.60 6.12 -9.77
N LEU A 48 1.37 7.17 -9.46
CA LEU A 48 0.87 8.36 -8.79
C LEU A 48 -0.20 9.07 -9.62
N SER A 49 -0.01 9.19 -10.93
CA SER A 49 -0.98 9.83 -11.82
C SER A 49 -2.32 9.10 -11.81
N LEU A 50 -2.31 7.76 -11.96
CA LEU A 50 -3.51 6.93 -11.89
C LEU A 50 -4.14 6.94 -10.49
N PHE A 51 -3.33 6.95 -9.44
CA PHE A 51 -3.80 7.03 -8.06
C PHE A 51 -4.49 8.38 -7.77
N LEU A 52 -3.91 9.50 -8.21
CA LEU A 52 -4.52 10.82 -8.11
C LEU A 52 -5.81 10.91 -8.92
N LEU A 53 -5.83 10.33 -10.12
CA LEU A 53 -7.03 10.22 -10.95
C LEU A 53 -8.14 9.44 -10.22
N PHE A 54 -7.78 8.32 -9.58
CA PHE A 54 -8.70 7.49 -8.80
C PHE A 54 -9.33 8.29 -7.65
N ILE A 55 -8.53 8.98 -6.83
CA ILE A 55 -9.04 9.80 -5.72
C ILE A 55 -9.96 10.93 -6.22
N ARG A 56 -9.69 11.47 -7.41
CA ARG A 56 -10.45 12.59 -7.96
C ARG A 56 -11.84 12.18 -8.48
N PHE A 57 -11.98 10.97 -9.01
CA PHE A 57 -13.21 10.52 -9.68
C PHE A 57 -14.01 9.46 -8.90
N LEU A 58 -13.37 8.71 -8.00
CA LEU A 58 -13.99 7.62 -7.26
C LEU A 58 -13.91 7.88 -5.75
N PRO A 59 -14.92 7.43 -4.97
CA PRO A 59 -14.85 7.50 -3.52
C PRO A 59 -13.73 6.58 -3.01
N MET A 60 -12.77 7.15 -2.28
CA MET A 60 -11.63 6.40 -1.70
C MET A 60 -12.09 5.34 -0.69
N ILE A 61 -13.21 5.57 -0.02
CA ILE A 61 -13.71 4.72 1.07
C ILE A 61 -14.99 4.02 0.61
N ALA A 62 -15.07 2.71 0.87
CA ALA A 62 -16.26 1.92 0.62
C ALA A 62 -17.39 2.34 1.58
N MET A 63 -18.26 3.23 1.13
CA MET A 63 -19.35 3.78 1.95
C MET A 63 -20.38 2.72 2.39
N SER A 64 -20.51 1.60 1.66
CA SER A 64 -21.37 0.47 2.06
C SER A 64 -20.89 -0.18 3.35
N GLU A 65 -19.58 -0.42 3.46
CA GLU A 65 -18.97 -1.07 4.63
C GLU A 65 -18.95 -0.13 5.83
N VAL A 66 -18.60 1.14 5.60
CA VAL A 66 -18.55 2.14 6.68
C VAL A 66 -19.91 2.24 7.36
N LYS A 67 -21.01 2.25 6.59
CA LYS A 67 -22.39 2.36 7.07
C LYS A 67 -22.83 1.23 8.02
N ILE A 68 -22.22 0.06 7.95
CA ILE A 68 -22.57 -1.12 8.76
C ILE A 68 -21.83 -1.10 10.11
N VAL A 69 -20.67 -0.44 10.17
CA VAL A 69 -19.81 -0.41 11.35
C VAL A 69 -20.09 0.81 12.25
N LEU A 70 -20.97 1.73 11.85
CA LEU A 70 -21.29 2.89 12.70
C LEU A 70 -22.01 2.43 13.99
N PRO A 71 -21.77 3.11 15.12
CA PRO A 71 -22.54 2.89 16.34
C PRO A 71 -24.05 3.08 16.14
N GLU A 72 -24.44 3.92 15.18
CA GLU A 72 -25.84 4.19 14.81
C GLU A 72 -26.52 3.01 14.10
N SER A 73 -25.75 2.04 13.57
CA SER A 73 -26.29 0.82 12.96
C SER A 73 -26.32 -0.38 13.92
N ASP A 74 -25.94 -0.19 15.19
CA ASP A 74 -25.99 -1.24 16.21
C ASP A 74 -27.43 -1.46 16.71
N VAL A 75 -28.01 -2.61 16.34
CA VAL A 75 -29.36 -3.05 16.75
C VAL A 75 -29.42 -3.40 18.25
N HIS A 76 -28.28 -3.59 18.92
CA HIS A 76 -28.20 -3.94 20.34
C HIS A 76 -27.80 -2.76 21.26
N ARG A 77 -27.86 -1.52 20.77
CA ARG A 77 -27.66 -0.34 21.62
C ARG A 77 -28.73 -0.30 22.71
N HIS A 78 -28.33 -0.69 23.93
CA HIS A 78 -29.17 -0.63 25.10
C HIS A 78 -29.22 0.82 25.60
N ASP A 79 -30.28 1.53 25.28
CA ASP A 79 -30.52 2.86 25.87
C ASP A 79 -30.62 2.71 27.40
N PRO A 80 -29.90 3.50 28.22
CA PRO A 80 -29.97 3.42 29.67
C PRO A 80 -31.26 4.01 30.27
N ILE A 81 -32.36 4.07 29.50
CA ILE A 81 -33.67 4.63 29.89
C ILE A 81 -34.30 3.90 31.10
N GLY A 82 -33.80 2.73 31.49
CA GLY A 82 -34.37 1.94 32.60
C GLY A 82 -33.66 2.02 33.96
N VAL A 83 -32.50 2.68 34.07
CA VAL A 83 -31.71 2.68 35.33
C VAL A 83 -31.97 3.95 36.17
N ALA A 84 -32.16 5.11 35.54
CA ALA A 84 -32.45 6.35 36.26
C ALA A 84 -33.83 6.36 36.96
N GLU A 85 -34.82 5.61 36.43
CA GLU A 85 -36.16 5.52 37.04
C GLU A 85 -36.16 4.68 38.34
N ARG A 86 -35.18 3.79 38.54
CA ARG A 86 -35.15 2.87 39.70
C ARG A 86 -34.38 3.38 40.92
N GLU A 87 -33.62 4.47 40.80
CA GLU A 87 -32.94 5.11 41.94
C GLU A 87 -33.85 6.12 42.67
N HIS A 88 -35.02 6.44 42.12
CA HIS A 88 -35.99 7.37 42.69
C HIS A 88 -37.27 6.70 43.25
N ALA A 89 -37.30 5.37 43.36
CA ALA A 89 -38.42 4.59 43.91
C ALA A 89 -38.04 3.84 45.20
#